data_AF-A0A963X9A8-F1
#
_entry.id   AF-A0A963X9A8-F1
#
_cell.length_a   1.000
_cell.length_b   1.000
_cell.length_c   1.000
_cell.angle_alpha   90.00
_cell.angle_beta   90.00
_cell.angle_gamma   90.00
#
_symmetry.space_group_name_H-M   'P 1'
#
loop_
_entity.id
_entity.type
_entity.pdbx_description
1 polymer ?
#
loop_
_entity_poly.entity_id
_entity_poly.type
_entity_poly.pdbx_seq_one_letter_code
_entity_poly.pdbx_strand_id
1 'polypeptide(L)'
;TAGLAGKLRSALALDLPVQAWGDEEGVDQEVVRERLYEASDKLAAEKAEAFGADTMRQIEKQFLLQTIDSKWREHLVTLEHLRSVIGFRGYAQRDPLSEYKTEAFALFESLLNSLRTEISEKISKVRPLTEEEQAAMLQQMVAQQQAQRAPEMAEAAPVTATAASAAAPVAAAATGFVEGDPATWGNPSRNDPCPCGSGEKFKHCHGKIA
;
A
#
# COMPACT_ATOMS: atom_id res chain seq x y z
N THR A 1 -0.90 11.74 36.83
CA THR A 1 -1.49 10.42 36.51
C THR A 1 -2.33 10.42 35.21
N ALA A 2 -3.11 11.47 34.90
CA ALA A 2 -3.88 11.58 33.64
C ALA A 2 -3.06 11.40 32.34
N GLY A 3 -1.88 12.05 32.26
CA GLY A 3 -0.99 11.88 31.11
C GLY A 3 -0.43 10.46 30.96
N LEU A 4 -0.19 9.77 32.08
CA LEU A 4 0.28 8.38 32.09
C LEU A 4 -0.82 7.45 31.55
N ALA A 5 -2.05 7.58 32.03
CA ALA A 5 -3.20 6.82 31.52
C ALA A 5 -3.40 7.01 30.01
N GLY A 6 -3.31 8.26 29.54
CA GLY A 6 -3.37 8.57 28.11
C GLY A 6 -2.27 7.87 27.31
N LYS A 7 -1.01 7.91 27.79
CA LYS A 7 0.10 7.23 27.13
C LYS A 7 -0.03 5.71 27.14
N LEU A 8 -0.52 5.11 28.23
CA LEU A 8 -0.74 3.66 28.30
C LEU A 8 -1.74 3.19 27.24
N ARG A 9 -2.84 3.94 27.05
CA ARG A 9 -3.81 3.66 25.99
C ARG A 9 -3.20 3.83 24.60
N SER A 10 -2.53 4.95 24.36
CA SER A 10 -2.02 5.26 23.02
C SER A 10 -0.79 4.46 22.61
N ALA A 11 0.06 4.02 23.56
CA ALA A 11 1.30 3.31 23.28
C ALA A 11 1.13 1.79 23.47
N LEU A 12 0.49 1.36 24.56
CA LEU A 12 0.41 -0.05 24.95
C LEU A 12 -0.98 -0.67 24.80
N ALA A 13 -1.98 0.09 24.33
CA ALA A 13 -3.38 -0.34 24.29
C ALA A 13 -3.92 -0.84 25.65
N LEU A 14 -3.34 -0.32 26.74
CA LEU A 14 -3.72 -0.65 28.11
C LEU A 14 -4.60 0.46 28.68
N ASP A 15 -5.82 0.11 29.10
CA ASP A 15 -6.70 1.00 29.84
C ASP A 15 -6.71 0.59 31.31
N LEU A 16 -5.84 1.22 32.09
CA LEU A 16 -5.60 0.88 33.49
C LEU A 16 -5.96 2.07 34.40
N PRO A 17 -6.52 1.81 35.60
CA PRO A 17 -6.92 2.85 36.54
C PRO A 17 -5.72 3.41 37.33
N VAL A 18 -4.67 3.84 36.63
CA VAL A 18 -3.42 4.36 37.24
C VAL A 18 -3.61 5.62 38.09
N GLN A 19 -4.73 6.33 37.92
CA GLN A 19 -5.08 7.45 38.79
C GLN A 19 -5.47 6.93 40.18
N ALA A 20 -6.39 5.96 40.23
CA ALA A 20 -6.85 5.36 41.46
C ALA A 20 -5.69 4.69 42.23
N TRP A 21 -4.76 4.05 41.52
CA TRP A 21 -3.55 3.48 42.15
C TRP A 21 -2.70 4.53 42.85
N GLY A 22 -2.62 5.76 42.32
CA GLY A 22 -1.89 6.85 42.96
C GLY A 22 -2.59 7.44 44.17
N ASP A 23 -3.89 7.18 44.33
CA ASP A 23 -4.68 7.61 45.48
C ASP A 23 -4.72 6.53 46.60
N GLU A 24 -4.20 5.32 46.32
CA GLU A 24 -4.08 4.23 47.29
C GLU A 24 -2.93 4.49 48.30
N GLU A 25 -3.20 4.28 49.59
CA GLU A 25 -2.22 4.47 50.64
C GLU A 25 -1.12 3.39 50.58
N GLY A 26 0.15 3.81 50.56
CA GLY A 26 1.30 2.91 50.46
C GLY A 26 1.70 2.50 49.04
N VAL A 27 1.03 3.01 48.00
CA VAL A 27 1.43 2.80 46.61
C VAL A 27 2.47 3.84 46.21
N ASP A 28 3.67 3.38 45.90
CA ASP A 28 4.76 4.21 45.39
C ASP A 28 5.02 3.95 43.89
N GLN A 29 6.08 4.56 43.36
CA GLN A 29 6.43 4.43 41.95
C GLN A 29 6.84 3.01 41.55
N GLU A 30 7.43 2.24 42.45
CA GLU A 30 7.86 0.87 42.17
C GLU A 30 6.65 -0.05 42.13
N VAL A 31 5.71 0.09 43.07
CA VAL A 31 4.45 -0.67 43.06
C VAL A 31 3.64 -0.37 41.79
N VAL A 32 3.55 0.89 41.37
CA VAL A 32 2.88 1.24 40.10
C VAL A 32 3.60 0.58 38.92
N ARG A 33 4.93 0.56 38.91
CA ARG A 33 5.71 -0.05 37.82
C ARG A 33 5.50 -1.56 37.74
N GLU A 34 5.50 -2.24 38.88
CA GLU A 34 5.22 -3.69 38.96
C GLU A 34 3.83 -4.01 38.40
N ARG A 35 2.79 -3.28 38.86
CA ARG A 35 1.41 -3.46 38.34
C ARG A 35 1.32 -3.23 36.82
N LEU A 36 2.09 -2.30 36.27
CA LEU A 36 2.13 -2.06 34.83
C LEU A 36 2.81 -3.20 34.07
N TYR A 37 3.91 -3.76 34.59
CA TYR A 37 4.56 -4.93 34.00
C TYR A 37 3.62 -6.13 34.02
N GLU A 38 3.00 -6.42 35.15
CA GLU A 38 2.03 -7.52 35.26
C GLU A 38 0.88 -7.39 34.27
N ALA A 39 0.30 -6.19 34.14
CA ALA A 39 -0.77 -5.93 33.20
C ALA A 39 -0.32 -6.07 31.73
N SER A 40 0.88 -5.61 31.41
CA SER A 40 1.48 -5.74 30.07
C SER A 40 1.78 -7.20 29.72
N ASP A 41 2.36 -7.95 30.65
CA ASP A 41 2.71 -9.36 30.46
C ASP A 41 1.46 -10.22 30.31
N LYS A 42 0.41 -9.92 31.10
CA LYS A 42 -0.90 -10.56 30.95
C LYS A 42 -1.49 -10.31 29.56
N LEU A 43 -1.51 -9.06 29.10
CA LEU A 43 -1.99 -8.72 27.76
C LEU A 43 -1.18 -9.43 26.66
N ALA A 44 0.14 -9.52 26.82
CA ALA A 44 1.00 -10.22 25.87
C ALA A 44 0.69 -11.72 25.81
N ALA A 45 0.45 -12.36 26.96
CA ALA A 45 0.06 -13.77 27.05
C ALA A 45 -1.30 -14.03 26.40
N GLU A 46 -2.32 -13.22 26.71
CA GLU A 46 -3.67 -13.32 26.12
C GLU A 46 -3.61 -13.20 24.58
N LYS A 47 -2.76 -12.31 24.07
CA LYS A 47 -2.54 -12.19 22.62
C LYS A 47 -1.84 -13.40 22.03
N ALA A 48 -0.79 -13.91 22.67
CA ALA A 48 -0.07 -15.08 22.19
C ALA A 48 -1.00 -16.29 22.08
N GLU A 49 -1.94 -16.45 23.01
CA GLU A 49 -3.01 -17.45 22.93
C GLU A 49 -3.97 -17.16 21.78
N ALA A 50 -4.45 -15.91 21.64
CA ALA A 50 -5.42 -15.52 20.62
C ALA A 50 -4.89 -15.65 19.18
N PHE A 51 -3.60 -15.39 18.95
CA PHE A 51 -2.95 -15.57 17.65
C PHE A 51 -2.43 -17.00 17.42
N GLY A 52 -2.19 -17.75 18.50
CA GLY A 52 -1.39 -18.97 18.49
C GLY A 52 0.11 -18.67 18.57
N ALA A 53 0.84 -19.50 19.32
CA ALA A 53 2.24 -19.26 19.67
C ALA A 53 3.16 -19.09 18.44
N ASP A 54 3.06 -19.97 17.45
CA ASP A 54 3.92 -19.92 16.26
C ASP A 54 3.65 -18.69 15.40
N THR A 55 2.36 -18.36 15.18
CA THR A 55 1.96 -17.16 14.42
C THR A 55 2.42 -15.90 15.15
N MET A 56 2.25 -15.83 16.47
CA MET A 56 2.71 -14.68 17.26
C MET A 56 4.23 -14.50 17.15
N ARG A 57 5.01 -15.58 17.23
CA ARG A 57 6.47 -15.53 17.03
C ARG A 57 6.87 -15.02 15.65
N GLN A 58 6.13 -15.42 14.60
CA GLN A 58 6.36 -14.91 13.26
C GLN A 58 6.04 -13.41 13.14
N ILE A 59 4.94 -12.96 13.76
CA ILE A 59 4.56 -11.54 13.82
C ILE A 59 5.64 -10.73 14.55
N GLU A 60 6.09 -11.17 15.74
CA GLU A 60 7.16 -10.54 16.51
C GLU A 60 8.43 -10.38 15.66
N LYS A 61 8.87 -11.47 15.02
CA LYS A 61 10.04 -11.48 14.14
C LYS A 61 9.88 -10.51 12.99
N GLN A 62 8.72 -10.50 12.33
CA GLN A 62 8.47 -9.64 11.19
C GLN A 62 8.50 -8.15 11.58
N PHE A 63 7.85 -7.78 12.68
CA PHE A 63 7.89 -6.41 13.18
C PHE A 63 9.29 -5.98 13.60
N LEU A 64 10.06 -6.86 14.25
CA LEU A 64 11.45 -6.59 14.60
C LEU A 64 12.28 -6.30 13.35
N LEU A 65 12.24 -7.21 12.35
CA LEU A 65 13.03 -7.09 11.13
C LEU A 65 12.66 -5.84 10.30
N GLN A 66 11.37 -5.58 10.11
CA GLN A 66 10.94 -4.39 9.37
C GLN A 66 11.35 -3.09 10.09
N THR A 67 11.24 -3.06 11.42
CA THR A 67 11.54 -1.85 12.19
C THR A 67 13.05 -1.61 12.27
N ILE A 68 13.86 -2.65 12.50
CA ILE A 68 15.32 -2.52 12.52
C ILE A 68 15.86 -2.09 11.16
N ASP A 69 15.37 -2.65 10.05
CA ASP A 69 15.82 -2.29 8.71
C ASP A 69 15.54 -0.82 8.40
N SER A 70 14.33 -0.33 8.74
CA SER A 70 13.97 1.07 8.56
C SER A 70 14.83 2.00 9.42
N LYS A 71 14.95 1.73 10.72
CA LYS A 71 15.74 2.55 11.65
C LYS A 71 17.22 2.57 11.29
N TRP A 72 17.76 1.42 10.89
CA TRP A 72 19.16 1.30 10.50
C TRP A 72 19.46 2.12 9.25
N ARG A 73 18.60 2.05 8.23
CA ARG A 73 18.74 2.88 7.02
C ARG A 73 18.73 4.38 7.36
N GLU A 74 17.78 4.81 8.18
CA GLU A 74 17.69 6.20 8.64
C GLU A 74 18.94 6.63 9.41
N HIS A 75 19.47 5.76 10.27
CA HIS A 75 20.70 6.00 11.01
C HIS A 75 21.92 6.14 10.10
N LEU A 76 22.06 5.29 9.08
CA LEU A 76 23.15 5.40 8.11
C LEU A 76 23.11 6.75 7.36
N VAL A 77 21.92 7.20 6.94
CA VAL A 77 21.74 8.52 6.30
C VAL A 77 22.11 9.64 7.28
N THR A 78 21.71 9.51 8.55
CA THR A 78 22.03 10.49 9.59
C THR A 78 23.53 10.56 9.86
N LEU A 79 24.23 9.42 9.92
CA LEU A 79 25.69 9.37 10.09
C LEU A 79 26.42 9.97 8.89
N GLU A 80 25.92 9.76 7.66
CA GLU A 80 26.48 10.40 6.48
C GLU A 80 26.36 11.93 6.58
N HIS A 81 25.19 12.43 7.00
CA HIS A 81 25.01 13.86 7.24
C HIS A 81 25.93 14.39 8.34
N LEU A 82 26.03 13.69 9.47
CA LEU A 82 26.93 14.03 10.57
C LEU A 82 28.38 14.14 10.08
N ARG A 83 28.83 13.16 9.28
CA ARG A 83 30.18 13.16 8.69
C ARG A 83 30.43 14.38 7.80
N SER A 84 29.41 14.82 7.05
CA SER A 84 29.51 15.99 6.17
C SER A 84 29.67 17.32 6.92
N VAL A 85 29.17 17.41 8.16
CA VAL A 85 29.19 18.64 8.97
C VAL A 85 30.22 18.64 10.09
N ILE A 86 30.70 17.47 10.54
CA ILE A 86 31.58 17.39 11.73
C ILE A 86 32.92 18.13 11.54
N GLY A 87 33.38 18.30 10.30
CA GLY A 87 34.58 19.06 9.98
C GLY A 87 34.52 20.52 10.48
N PHE A 88 33.32 21.11 10.60
CA PHE A 88 33.17 22.47 11.13
C PHE A 88 33.53 22.58 12.62
N ARG A 89 33.55 21.47 13.37
CA ARG A 89 33.98 21.46 14.79
C ARG A 89 35.47 21.79 14.93
N GLY A 90 36.27 21.54 13.89
CA GLY A 90 37.68 21.89 13.85
C GLY A 90 37.95 23.40 13.99
N TYR A 91 37.02 24.25 13.54
CA TYR A 91 37.13 25.72 13.73
C TYR A 91 37.05 26.15 15.20
N ALA A 92 36.46 25.32 16.07
CA ALA A 92 36.40 25.54 17.51
C ALA A 92 37.55 24.85 18.27
N GLN A 93 38.62 24.41 17.57
CA GLN A 93 39.75 23.66 18.13
C GLN A 93 39.35 22.32 18.80
N ARG A 94 38.19 21.78 18.45
CA ARG A 94 37.74 20.46 18.90
C ARG A 94 38.15 19.42 17.87
N ASP A 95 38.62 18.26 18.33
CA ASP A 95 38.99 17.16 17.42
C ASP A 95 37.74 16.59 16.72
N PRO A 96 37.61 16.74 15.39
CA PRO A 96 36.42 16.30 14.67
C PRO A 96 36.16 14.80 14.80
N LEU A 97 37.21 13.99 14.91
CA LEU A 97 37.07 12.54 15.04
C LEU A 97 36.47 12.16 16.40
N SER A 98 36.94 12.77 17.49
CA SER A 98 36.37 12.53 18.81
C SER A 98 34.91 13.00 18.88
N GLU A 99 34.59 14.17 18.34
CA GLU A 99 33.21 14.67 18.32
C GLU A 99 32.30 13.76 17.49
N TYR A 100 32.76 13.30 16.32
CA TYR A 100 32.02 12.34 15.49
C TYR A 100 31.67 11.09 16.29
N LYS A 101 32.63 10.49 17.00
CA LYS A 101 32.40 9.26 17.78
C LYS A 101 31.38 9.48 18.89
N THR A 102 31.48 10.58 19.62
CA THR A 102 30.54 10.89 20.71
C THR A 102 29.13 11.14 20.17
N GLU A 103 28.98 11.97 19.13
CA GLU A 103 27.67 12.25 18.52
C GLU A 103 27.08 10.99 17.85
N ALA A 104 27.88 10.22 17.12
CA ALA A 104 27.44 8.97 16.49
C ALA A 104 26.98 7.92 17.51
N PHE A 105 27.66 7.80 18.64
CA PHE A 105 27.25 6.88 19.70
C PHE A 105 25.92 7.30 20.34
N ALA A 106 25.74 8.59 20.62
CA ALA A 106 24.47 9.11 21.13
C ALA A 106 23.30 8.85 20.15
N LEU A 107 23.54 9.02 18.84
CA LEU A 107 22.56 8.68 17.80
C LEU A 107 22.25 7.18 17.78
N PHE A 108 23.25 6.32 18.00
CA PHE A 108 23.05 4.87 18.06
C PHE A 108 22.23 4.45 19.28
N GLU A 109 22.50 5.02 20.46
CA GLU A 109 21.68 4.79 21.67
C GLU A 109 20.22 5.23 21.46
N SER A 110 20.03 6.40 20.83
CA SER A 110 18.69 6.88 20.45
C SER A 110 18.00 5.91 19.48
N LEU A 111 18.72 5.37 18.49
CA LEU A 111 18.20 4.33 17.60
C LEU A 111 17.75 3.10 18.40
N LEU A 112 18.58 2.57 19.30
CA LEU A 112 18.24 1.37 20.07
C LEU A 112 17.02 1.59 20.97
N ASN A 113 16.90 2.77 21.59
CA ASN A 113 15.74 3.10 22.41
C ASN A 113 14.48 3.25 21.55
N SER A 114 14.55 3.98 20.44
CA SER A 114 13.42 4.14 19.52
C SER A 114 12.96 2.81 18.92
N LEU A 115 13.89 1.90 18.61
CA LEU A 115 13.61 0.55 18.12
C LEU A 115 12.80 -0.25 19.15
N ARG A 116 13.25 -0.28 20.40
CA ARG A 116 12.55 -0.97 21.49
C ARG A 116 11.15 -0.40 21.69
N THR A 117 11.02 0.92 21.77
CA THR A 117 9.73 1.59 21.92
C THR A 117 8.77 1.25 20.77
N GLU A 118 9.20 1.41 19.52
CA GLU A 118 8.34 1.20 18.36
C GLU A 118 7.89 -0.27 18.23
N ILE A 119 8.78 -1.23 18.52
CA ILE A 119 8.42 -2.65 18.50
C ILE A 119 7.42 -2.97 19.60
N SER A 120 7.67 -2.53 20.83
CA SER A 120 6.75 -2.73 21.95
C SER A 120 5.39 -2.15 21.63
N GLU A 121 5.31 -0.93 21.09
CA GLU A 121 4.02 -0.33 20.71
C GLU A 121 3.30 -1.12 19.61
N LYS A 122 4.00 -1.55 18.56
CA LYS A 122 3.38 -2.32 17.46
C LYS A 122 2.82 -3.65 17.98
N ILE A 123 3.60 -4.39 18.78
CA ILE A 123 3.16 -5.66 19.38
C ILE A 123 1.99 -5.42 20.35
N SER A 124 2.05 -4.35 21.16
CA SER A 124 0.96 -4.01 22.07
C SER A 124 -0.31 -3.55 21.36
N LYS A 125 -0.26 -3.08 20.12
CA LYS A 125 -1.44 -2.66 19.34
C LYS A 125 -1.99 -3.73 18.41
N VAL A 126 -1.21 -4.76 18.07
CA VAL A 126 -1.67 -5.80 17.15
C VAL A 126 -2.81 -6.61 17.76
N ARG A 127 -3.88 -6.86 17.00
CA ARG A 127 -5.03 -7.67 17.41
C ARG A 127 -5.41 -8.65 16.30
N PRO A 128 -5.90 -9.86 16.62
CA PRO A 128 -6.43 -10.75 15.61
C PRO A 128 -7.65 -10.10 14.96
N LEU A 129 -7.83 -10.34 13.66
CA LEU A 129 -9.04 -9.91 12.96
C LEU A 129 -10.20 -10.78 13.42
N THR A 130 -11.35 -10.16 13.69
CA THR A 130 -12.58 -10.89 13.95
C THR A 130 -13.05 -11.64 12.71
N GLU A 131 -13.89 -12.67 12.88
CA GLU A 131 -14.41 -13.45 11.74
C GLU A 131 -15.17 -12.58 10.73
N GLU A 132 -15.92 -11.58 11.21
CA GLU A 132 -16.62 -10.62 10.37
C GLU A 132 -15.65 -9.75 9.55
N GLU A 133 -14.58 -9.25 10.18
CA GLU A 133 -13.54 -8.47 9.49
C GLU A 133 -12.78 -9.32 8.46
N GLN A 134 -12.51 -10.60 8.76
CA GLN A 134 -11.90 -11.53 7.82
C GLN A 134 -12.81 -11.79 6.61
N ALA A 135 -14.10 -12.02 6.83
CA ALA A 135 -15.07 -12.23 5.76
C ALA A 135 -15.22 -10.99 4.87
N ALA A 136 -15.29 -9.80 5.47
CA ALA A 136 -15.34 -8.53 4.73
C ALA A 136 -14.07 -8.30 3.89
N MET A 137 -12.89 -8.59 4.44
CA MET A 137 -11.63 -8.50 3.71
C MET A 137 -11.60 -9.48 2.51
N LEU A 138 -12.08 -10.71 2.69
CA LEU A 138 -12.15 -11.69 1.60
C LEU A 138 -13.12 -11.25 0.50
N GLN A 139 -14.30 -10.73 0.88
CA GLN A 139 -15.26 -10.18 -0.08
C GLN A 139 -14.66 -9.01 -0.87
N GLN A 140 -13.91 -8.12 -0.20
CA GLN A 140 -13.23 -7.00 -0.86
C GLN A 140 -12.13 -7.49 -1.83
N MET A 141 -11.35 -8.50 -1.46
CA MET A 141 -10.35 -9.10 -2.36
C MET A 141 -10.99 -9.74 -3.60
N VAL A 142 -12.10 -10.46 -3.43
CA VAL A 142 -12.85 -11.06 -4.55
C VAL A 142 -13.41 -9.96 -5.46
N ALA A 143 -13.98 -8.90 -4.91
CA ALA A 143 -14.48 -7.77 -5.69
C ALA A 143 -13.35 -7.07 -6.48
N GLN A 144 -12.18 -6.88 -5.88
CA GLN A 144 -11.01 -6.35 -6.59
C GLN A 144 -10.52 -7.27 -7.71
N GLN A 145 -10.44 -8.58 -7.48
CA GLN A 145 -10.05 -9.53 -8.53
C GLN A 145 -11.06 -9.55 -9.69
N GLN A 146 -12.36 -9.47 -9.39
CA GLN A 146 -13.39 -9.39 -10.41
C GLN A 146 -13.30 -8.09 -11.21
N ALA A 147 -13.04 -6.95 -10.55
CA ALA A 147 -12.82 -5.67 -11.22
C ALA A 147 -11.57 -5.68 -12.11
N GLN A 148 -10.50 -6.39 -11.71
CA GLN A 148 -9.28 -6.54 -12.51
C GLN A 148 -9.43 -7.53 -13.68
N ARG A 149 -10.32 -8.54 -13.57
CA ARG A 149 -10.59 -9.53 -14.64
C ARG A 149 -11.69 -9.11 -15.62
N ALA A 150 -12.54 -8.16 -15.25
CA ALA A 150 -13.57 -7.59 -16.13
C ALA A 150 -13.03 -7.08 -17.50
N PRO A 151 -11.87 -6.41 -17.59
CA PRO A 151 -11.31 -6.01 -18.89
C PRO A 151 -10.79 -7.18 -19.75
N GLU A 152 -10.31 -8.30 -19.16
CA GLU A 152 -9.83 -9.47 -19.92
C GLU A 152 -10.97 -10.35 -20.48
N MET A 153 -12.13 -10.44 -19.79
CA MET A 153 -13.28 -11.22 -20.28
C MET A 153 -14.09 -10.51 -21.38
N ALA A 154 -13.95 -9.19 -21.53
CA ALA A 154 -14.54 -8.45 -22.64
C ALA A 154 -13.81 -8.70 -23.97
N GLU A 155 -12.56 -9.18 -23.94
CA GLU A 155 -11.74 -9.48 -25.12
C GLU A 155 -11.77 -10.97 -25.52
N ALA A 156 -12.26 -11.86 -24.65
CA ALA A 156 -12.25 -13.31 -24.84
C ALA A 156 -13.65 -13.97 -24.91
N ALA A 157 -14.66 -13.29 -25.45
CA ALA A 157 -15.94 -13.92 -25.78
C ALA A 157 -15.83 -14.75 -27.07
N PRO A 158 -16.08 -16.08 -27.05
CA PRO A 158 -16.16 -16.88 -28.27
C PRO A 158 -17.46 -16.55 -28.99
N VAL A 159 -17.37 -16.06 -30.22
CA VAL A 159 -18.53 -15.80 -31.07
C VAL A 159 -19.08 -17.14 -31.57
N THR A 160 -19.87 -17.85 -30.77
CA THR A 160 -20.72 -18.94 -31.27
C THR A 160 -21.94 -18.31 -31.95
N ALA A 161 -21.83 -18.17 -33.26
CA ALA A 161 -22.89 -17.72 -34.14
C ALA A 161 -23.95 -18.83 -34.34
N THR A 162 -25.12 -18.63 -33.75
CA THR A 162 -26.40 -19.09 -34.32
C THR A 162 -27.41 -17.97 -34.17
N ALA A 163 -27.35 -17.01 -35.09
CA ALA A 163 -28.39 -16.02 -35.28
C ALA A 163 -28.74 -15.94 -36.76
N ALA A 164 -30.03 -16.11 -37.01
CA ALA A 164 -30.68 -16.05 -38.29
C ALA A 164 -30.37 -14.76 -39.05
N SER A 165 -30.32 -14.92 -40.38
CA SER A 165 -30.42 -13.91 -41.43
C SER A 165 -30.99 -12.55 -40.99
N ALA A 166 -30.12 -11.55 -40.92
CA ALA A 166 -30.49 -10.15 -41.04
C ALA A 166 -29.51 -9.51 -42.05
N ALA A 167 -30.08 -9.13 -43.19
CA ALA A 167 -29.39 -8.56 -44.34
C ALA A 167 -28.57 -7.32 -43.96
N ALA A 168 -27.39 -7.21 -44.57
CA ALA A 168 -26.57 -6.00 -44.55
C ALA A 168 -27.38 -4.81 -45.11
N PRO A 169 -27.27 -3.60 -44.54
CA PRO A 169 -27.86 -2.42 -45.14
C PRO A 169 -27.06 -2.08 -46.42
N VAL A 170 -27.72 -2.22 -47.57
CA VAL A 170 -27.20 -1.73 -48.85
C VAL A 170 -27.16 -0.21 -48.77
N ALA A 171 -25.97 0.37 -48.68
CA ALA A 171 -25.80 1.82 -48.74
C ALA A 171 -26.18 2.30 -50.15
N ALA A 172 -27.24 3.10 -50.25
CA ALA A 172 -27.67 3.68 -51.53
C ALA A 172 -26.53 4.50 -52.17
N ALA A 173 -26.39 4.39 -53.49
CA ALA A 173 -25.41 5.16 -54.27
C ALA A 173 -25.59 6.67 -54.00
N ALA A 174 -24.47 7.40 -53.90
CA ALA A 174 -24.51 8.84 -53.67
C ALA A 174 -25.28 9.54 -54.81
N THR A 175 -26.17 10.48 -54.46
CA THR A 175 -26.96 11.22 -55.45
C THR A 175 -26.05 11.99 -56.41
N GLY A 176 -26.07 11.64 -57.70
CA GLY A 176 -25.22 12.25 -58.73
C GLY A 176 -23.97 11.44 -59.11
N PHE A 177 -23.80 10.22 -58.59
CA PHE A 177 -22.71 9.32 -58.97
C PHE A 177 -22.85 8.81 -60.42
N VAL A 178 -21.80 8.99 -61.24
CA VAL A 178 -21.68 8.42 -62.58
C VAL A 178 -20.45 7.53 -62.65
N GLU A 179 -20.64 6.24 -62.94
CA GLU A 179 -19.57 5.23 -62.91
C GLU A 179 -18.41 5.53 -63.86
N GLY A 180 -18.65 6.16 -65.00
CA GLY A 180 -17.61 6.49 -65.99
C GLY A 180 -16.86 7.79 -65.75
N ASP A 181 -17.27 8.62 -64.79
CA ASP A 181 -16.68 9.95 -64.55
C ASP A 181 -16.14 10.09 -63.11
N PRO A 182 -14.81 9.96 -62.91
CA PRO A 182 -14.18 10.06 -61.60
C PRO A 182 -14.41 11.39 -60.88
N ALA A 183 -14.74 12.48 -61.58
CA ALA A 183 -15.03 13.76 -60.95
C ALA A 183 -16.31 13.72 -60.09
N THR A 184 -17.23 12.79 -60.40
CA THR A 184 -18.51 12.62 -59.68
C THR A 184 -18.39 11.76 -58.43
N TRP A 185 -17.22 11.16 -58.15
CA TRP A 185 -17.07 10.17 -57.08
C TRP A 185 -16.87 10.79 -55.69
N GLY A 186 -16.65 12.10 -55.58
CA GLY A 186 -16.60 12.80 -54.29
C GLY A 186 -15.33 12.56 -53.45
N ASN A 187 -14.24 12.10 -54.09
CA ASN A 187 -12.92 11.86 -53.48
C ASN A 187 -12.92 11.00 -52.18
N PRO A 188 -13.46 9.76 -52.22
CA PRO A 188 -13.55 8.89 -51.06
C PRO A 188 -12.17 8.38 -50.61
N SER A 189 -11.97 8.17 -49.31
CA SER A 189 -10.74 7.57 -48.80
C SER A 189 -10.64 6.10 -49.20
N ARG A 190 -9.41 5.56 -49.24
CA ARG A 190 -9.11 4.22 -49.77
C ARG A 190 -9.91 3.08 -49.09
N ASN A 191 -10.29 3.26 -47.82
CA ASN A 191 -11.05 2.26 -47.05
C ASN A 191 -12.53 2.61 -46.86
N ASP A 192 -12.99 3.76 -47.34
CA ASP A 192 -14.39 4.18 -47.20
C ASP A 192 -15.31 3.33 -48.08
N PRO A 193 -16.62 3.26 -47.78
CA PRO A 193 -17.60 2.62 -48.65
C PRO A 193 -17.54 3.22 -50.05
N CYS A 194 -17.58 2.38 -51.08
CA CYS A 194 -17.54 2.86 -52.45
C CYS A 194 -18.79 3.70 -52.76
N PRO A 195 -18.66 4.91 -53.33
CA PRO A 195 -19.79 5.80 -53.60
C PRO A 195 -20.77 5.26 -54.65
N CYS A 196 -20.39 4.20 -55.39
CA CYS A 196 -21.27 3.49 -56.31
C CYS A 196 -22.38 2.68 -55.64
N GLY A 197 -22.35 2.54 -54.30
CA GLY A 197 -23.35 1.80 -53.54
C GLY A 197 -23.18 0.27 -53.59
N SER A 198 -22.04 -0.23 -54.08
CA SER A 198 -21.75 -1.67 -54.13
C SER A 198 -21.58 -2.33 -52.76
N GLY A 199 -21.47 -1.54 -51.69
CA GLY A 199 -21.22 -2.03 -50.33
C GLY A 199 -19.77 -2.45 -50.07
N GLU A 200 -18.90 -2.45 -51.09
CA GLU A 200 -17.47 -2.73 -50.95
C GLU A 200 -16.66 -1.49 -50.58
N LYS A 201 -15.45 -1.67 -50.02
CA LYS A 201 -14.53 -0.54 -49.77
C LYS A 201 -13.98 0.00 -51.10
N PHE A 202 -13.76 1.31 -51.21
CA PHE A 202 -13.34 1.99 -52.43
C PHE A 202 -12.13 1.32 -53.12
N LYS A 203 -11.08 0.94 -52.38
CA LYS A 203 -9.91 0.21 -52.93
C LYS A 203 -10.18 -1.15 -53.56
N HIS A 204 -11.30 -1.78 -53.22
CA HIS A 204 -11.70 -3.07 -53.75
C HIS A 204 -12.74 -2.94 -54.86
N CYS A 205 -13.19 -1.73 -55.16
CA CYS A 205 -14.14 -1.42 -56.21
C CYS A 205 -13.48 -0.41 -57.19
N HIS A 206 -14.04 0.78 -57.39
CA HIS A 206 -13.56 1.80 -58.33
C HIS A 206 -12.18 2.40 -58.02
N GLY A 207 -11.64 2.20 -56.81
CA GLY A 207 -10.27 2.57 -56.42
C GLY A 207 -9.22 1.47 -56.65
N LYS A 208 -9.58 0.39 -57.37
CA LYS A 208 -8.61 -0.63 -57.81
C LYS A 208 -7.68 -0.03 -58.86
N ILE A 209 -6.41 0.14 -58.50
CA ILE A 209 -5.34 0.44 -59.45
C ILE A 209 -5.01 -0.89 -60.14
N ALA A 210 -5.14 -0.94 -61.47
CA ALA A 210 -4.68 -2.06 -62.28
C ALA A 210 -3.14 -2.10 -62.35
#